data_AF-A0A0E3SEZ1-F1
#
_entry.id   AF-A0A0E3SEZ1-F1
#
_cell.length_a   1.000
_cell.length_b   1.000
_cell.length_c   1.000
_cell.angle_alpha   90.00
_cell.angle_beta   90.00
_cell.angle_gamma   90.00
#
_symmetry.space_group_name_H-M   'P 1'
#
loop_
_entity.id
_entity.type
_entity.pdbx_description
1 polymer ?
#
loop_
_entity_poly.entity_id
_entity_poly.type
_entity_poly.pdbx_seq_one_letter_code
_entity_poly.pdbx_strand_id
1 'polypeptide(L)'
;MAGDQSAYTRAFDEWKEARSVISRFDGYLDGLRRYGFVFIATLLAANSIQIYFNFNNFTKLFLSLITIVFIVSLYLLDTYYRRIIEAASIRARILETVVLLDIELNDIISDKFEEGKLQGYIKKIYNGFIVIAMIIGAVVIIADHGTPSSTLVNSSTQSTTQVNSSALSTTFGSSSTLTTTSVIQDASSISLVTYILLLLLAGASGVYIINYLSDKLALKYPRGRKEDWIIDNFSCKQGDKVRITVTNLDKTEIKFNVNEVVCEIMDKKGLFHQMKAEVNIAIPSNGNYSWLWDTTSFEGICKICPREGKNPLRRSVCVREKTEPQKNITDKH
;
A
#
# COMPACT_ATOMS: atom_id res chain seq x y z
N MET A 1 -5.99 -42.85 -12.55
CA MET A 1 -6.09 -41.62 -13.37
C MET A 1 -7.21 -40.65 -12.95
N ALA A 2 -8.25 -41.06 -12.21
CA ALA A 2 -9.31 -40.13 -11.76
C ALA A 2 -8.89 -39.09 -10.69
N GLY A 3 -7.81 -39.36 -9.93
CA GLY A 3 -7.33 -38.44 -8.88
C GLY A 3 -6.82 -37.10 -9.41
N ASP A 4 -6.14 -37.11 -10.56
CA ASP A 4 -5.48 -35.92 -11.12
C ASP A 4 -6.48 -34.90 -11.67
N GLN A 5 -7.61 -35.34 -12.22
CA GLN A 5 -8.65 -34.44 -12.72
C GLN A 5 -9.27 -33.63 -11.59
N SER A 6 -9.53 -34.24 -10.42
CA SER A 6 -10.13 -33.54 -9.28
C SER A 6 -9.24 -32.42 -8.70
N ALA A 7 -7.92 -32.65 -8.68
CA ALA A 7 -6.95 -31.67 -8.20
C ALA A 7 -6.82 -30.50 -9.19
N TYR A 8 -6.80 -30.81 -10.49
CA TYR A 8 -6.79 -29.81 -11.56
C TYR A 8 -8.02 -28.91 -11.51
N THR A 9 -9.23 -29.49 -11.44
CA THR A 9 -10.47 -28.72 -11.38
C THR A 9 -10.49 -27.79 -10.17
N ARG A 10 -10.06 -28.28 -8.99
CA ARG A 10 -9.97 -27.45 -7.79
C ARG A 10 -8.97 -26.29 -7.94
N ALA A 11 -7.79 -26.55 -8.49
CA ALA A 11 -6.79 -25.51 -8.70
C ALA A 11 -7.24 -24.47 -9.73
N PHE A 12 -7.95 -24.90 -10.78
CA PHE A 12 -8.54 -24.01 -11.77
C PHE A 12 -9.67 -23.14 -11.20
N ASP A 13 -10.54 -23.71 -10.37
CA ASP A 13 -11.60 -22.96 -9.68
C ASP A 13 -11.00 -21.96 -8.68
N GLU A 14 -9.96 -22.36 -7.94
CA GLU A 14 -9.23 -21.46 -7.04
C GLU A 14 -8.55 -20.31 -7.81
N TRP A 15 -7.97 -20.60 -8.98
CA TRP A 15 -7.37 -19.59 -9.85
C TRP A 15 -8.41 -18.58 -10.35
N LYS A 16 -9.59 -19.05 -10.78
CA LYS A 16 -10.71 -18.19 -11.18
C LYS A 16 -11.17 -17.30 -10.03
N GLU A 17 -11.28 -17.85 -8.82
CA GLU A 17 -11.67 -17.07 -7.65
C GLU A 17 -10.60 -16.02 -7.31
N ALA A 18 -9.31 -16.35 -7.39
CA ALA A 18 -8.24 -15.38 -7.19
C ALA A 18 -8.30 -14.22 -8.22
N ARG A 19 -8.54 -14.52 -9.51
CA ARG A 19 -8.72 -13.49 -10.56
C ARG A 19 -9.99 -12.64 -10.32
N SER A 20 -11.08 -13.26 -9.88
CA SER A 20 -12.32 -12.56 -9.49
C SER A 20 -12.08 -11.61 -8.31
N VAL A 21 -11.35 -12.05 -7.29
CA VAL A 21 -10.94 -11.22 -6.14
C VAL A 21 -10.11 -10.02 -6.61
N ILE A 22 -9.09 -10.22 -7.45
CA ILE A 22 -8.29 -9.13 -8.03
C ILE A 22 -9.20 -8.09 -8.70
N SER A 23 -10.11 -8.52 -9.57
CA SER A 23 -11.02 -7.63 -10.29
C SER A 23 -11.95 -6.84 -9.36
N ARG A 24 -12.51 -7.48 -8.32
CA ARG A 24 -13.37 -6.81 -7.34
C ARG A 24 -12.61 -5.75 -6.55
N PHE A 25 -11.44 -6.08 -6.04
CA PHE A 25 -10.64 -5.15 -5.24
C PHE A 25 -10.04 -4.02 -6.06
N ASP A 26 -9.70 -4.26 -7.33
CA ASP A 26 -9.29 -3.21 -8.25
C ASP A 26 -10.43 -2.20 -8.47
N GLY A 27 -11.65 -2.68 -8.67
CA GLY A 27 -12.84 -1.82 -8.73
C GLY A 27 -13.09 -1.03 -7.44
N TYR A 28 -12.92 -1.64 -6.26
CA TYR A 28 -13.02 -0.93 -4.98
C TYR A 28 -11.94 0.14 -4.81
N LEU A 29 -10.73 -0.14 -5.26
CA LEU A 29 -9.60 0.77 -5.17
C LEU A 29 -9.71 1.94 -6.15
N ASP A 30 -10.22 1.71 -7.36
CA ASP A 30 -10.58 2.78 -8.29
C ASP A 30 -11.68 3.67 -7.70
N GLY A 31 -12.77 3.06 -7.21
CA GLY A 31 -13.85 3.78 -6.53
C GLY A 31 -13.34 4.58 -5.32
N LEU A 32 -12.50 3.96 -4.48
CA LEU A 32 -11.92 4.62 -3.31
C LEU A 32 -11.12 5.86 -3.68
N ARG A 33 -10.31 5.82 -4.74
CA ARG A 33 -9.54 6.99 -5.18
C ARG A 33 -10.44 8.05 -5.77
N ARG A 34 -11.36 7.67 -6.66
CA ARG A 34 -12.26 8.61 -7.32
C ARG A 34 -13.12 9.35 -6.31
N TYR A 35 -13.81 8.63 -5.43
CA TYR A 35 -14.68 9.24 -4.42
C TYR A 35 -13.88 9.83 -3.26
N GLY A 36 -12.80 9.18 -2.82
CA GLY A 36 -11.96 9.64 -1.73
C GLY A 36 -11.27 10.97 -2.04
N PHE A 37 -10.72 11.15 -3.24
CA PHE A 37 -10.10 12.43 -3.62
C PHE A 37 -11.13 13.54 -3.81
N VAL A 38 -12.30 13.24 -4.38
CA VAL A 38 -13.41 14.20 -4.46
C VAL A 38 -13.84 14.63 -3.06
N PHE A 39 -13.99 13.68 -2.14
CA PHE A 39 -14.37 13.97 -0.76
C PHE A 39 -13.31 14.78 -0.01
N ILE A 40 -12.01 14.47 -0.16
CA ILE A 40 -10.91 15.29 0.38
C ILE A 40 -11.01 16.71 -0.18
N ALA A 41 -11.19 16.87 -1.49
CA ALA A 41 -11.30 18.18 -2.11
C ALA A 41 -12.51 18.97 -1.56
N THR A 42 -13.66 18.32 -1.39
CA THR A 42 -14.85 18.93 -0.77
C THR A 42 -14.59 19.34 0.68
N LEU A 43 -13.91 18.50 1.48
CA LEU A 43 -13.54 18.84 2.85
C LEU A 43 -12.54 20.00 2.93
N LEU A 44 -11.57 20.06 2.02
CA LEU A 44 -10.63 21.17 1.93
C LEU A 44 -11.33 22.47 1.54
N ALA A 45 -12.30 22.41 0.62
CA ALA A 45 -13.13 23.55 0.25
C ALA A 45 -14.05 23.98 1.41
N ALA A 46 -14.64 23.02 2.13
CA ALA A 46 -15.44 23.32 3.33
C ALA A 46 -14.59 23.99 4.41
N ASN A 47 -13.35 23.52 4.61
CA ASN A 47 -12.37 24.14 5.50
C ASN A 47 -12.03 25.58 5.08
N SER A 48 -11.85 25.87 3.80
CA SER A 48 -11.53 27.23 3.35
C SER A 48 -12.72 28.19 3.48
N ILE A 49 -13.95 27.69 3.28
CA ILE A 49 -15.18 28.49 3.43
C ILE A 49 -15.39 28.95 4.88
N GLN A 50 -14.83 28.25 5.86
CA GLN A 50 -14.92 28.66 7.27
C GLN A 50 -14.39 30.06 7.55
N ILE A 51 -13.53 30.61 6.67
CA ILE A 51 -13.04 31.99 6.79
C ILE A 51 -14.20 33.00 6.78
N TYR A 52 -15.28 32.71 6.07
CA TYR A 52 -16.44 33.62 5.93
C TYR A 52 -17.48 33.45 7.05
N PHE A 53 -17.38 32.39 7.85
CA PHE A 53 -18.33 32.09 8.92
C PHE A 53 -17.67 32.30 10.28
N ASN A 54 -18.38 32.98 11.18
CA ASN A 54 -17.89 33.25 12.53
C ASN A 54 -18.06 32.02 13.46
N PHE A 55 -17.43 30.91 13.10
CA PHE A 55 -17.36 29.72 13.95
C PHE A 55 -16.33 29.91 15.07
N ASN A 56 -16.56 29.26 16.20
CA ASN A 56 -15.56 29.17 17.27
C ASN A 56 -14.26 28.53 16.72
N ASN A 57 -13.10 29.03 17.15
CA ASN A 57 -11.77 28.48 16.87
C ASN A 57 -11.68 26.97 17.08
N PHE A 58 -12.37 26.45 18.10
CA PHE A 58 -12.43 25.00 18.33
C PHE A 58 -13.06 24.24 17.16
N THR A 59 -14.17 24.74 16.59
CA THR A 59 -14.83 24.13 15.44
C THR A 59 -13.96 24.19 14.19
N LYS A 60 -13.23 25.29 13.99
CA LYS A 60 -12.28 25.46 12.89
C LYS A 60 -11.14 24.44 12.97
N LEU A 61 -10.53 24.33 14.15
CA LEU A 61 -9.50 23.31 14.41
C LEU A 61 -10.03 21.89 14.21
N PHE A 62 -11.22 21.59 14.74
CA PHE A 62 -11.82 20.27 14.64
C PHE A 62 -12.08 19.84 13.19
N LEU A 63 -12.57 20.75 12.34
CA LEU A 63 -12.77 20.43 10.91
C LEU A 63 -11.43 20.25 10.17
N SER A 64 -10.38 20.97 10.56
CA SER A 64 -9.04 20.72 10.03
C SER A 64 -8.50 19.34 10.46
N LEU A 65 -8.67 18.99 11.74
CA LEU A 65 -8.21 17.73 12.31
C LEU A 65 -8.93 16.52 11.67
N ILE A 66 -10.26 16.58 11.51
CA ILE A 66 -11.03 15.49 10.91
C ILE A 66 -10.63 15.27 9.45
N THR A 67 -10.30 16.34 8.71
CA THR A 67 -9.78 16.25 7.34
C THR A 67 -8.44 15.52 7.30
N ILE A 68 -7.51 15.83 8.22
CA ILE A 68 -6.22 15.12 8.32
C ILE A 68 -6.45 13.63 8.65
N VAL A 69 -7.29 13.32 9.64
CA VAL A 69 -7.63 11.94 10.02
C VAL A 69 -8.24 11.17 8.85
N PHE A 70 -9.11 11.82 8.08
CA PHE A 70 -9.74 11.22 6.91
C PHE A 70 -8.72 10.94 5.79
N ILE A 71 -7.80 11.86 5.50
CA ILE A 71 -6.71 11.66 4.53
C ILE A 71 -5.85 10.45 4.92
N VAL A 72 -5.48 10.33 6.21
CA VAL A 72 -4.73 9.17 6.72
C VAL A 72 -5.53 7.88 6.58
N SER A 73 -6.83 7.90 6.92
CA SER A 73 -7.71 6.73 6.82
C SER A 73 -7.85 6.23 5.38
N LEU A 74 -7.99 7.15 4.42
CA LEU A 74 -8.01 6.80 2.99
C LEU A 74 -6.69 6.18 2.53
N TYR A 75 -5.55 6.72 2.97
CA TYR A 75 -4.24 6.13 2.67
C TYR A 75 -4.13 4.69 3.20
N LEU A 76 -4.62 4.44 4.42
CA LEU A 76 -4.62 3.10 5.02
C LEU A 76 -5.49 2.13 4.24
N LEU A 77 -6.68 2.57 3.83
CA LEU A 77 -7.60 1.73 3.05
C LEU A 77 -7.07 1.46 1.64
N ASP A 78 -6.46 2.45 0.97
CA ASP A 78 -5.77 2.26 -0.32
C ASP A 78 -4.63 1.25 -0.19
N THR A 79 -3.81 1.39 0.86
CA THR A 79 -2.71 0.46 1.15
C THR A 79 -3.24 -0.94 1.43
N TYR A 80 -4.31 -1.08 2.21
CA TYR A 80 -4.93 -2.35 2.52
C TYR A 80 -5.43 -3.07 1.26
N TYR A 81 -6.21 -2.39 0.42
CA TYR A 81 -6.72 -3.00 -0.82
C TYR A 81 -5.61 -3.38 -1.79
N ARG A 82 -4.56 -2.54 -1.93
CA ARG A 82 -3.37 -2.88 -2.72
C ARG A 82 -2.74 -4.19 -2.26
N ARG A 83 -2.63 -4.42 -0.94
CA ARG A 83 -2.05 -5.64 -0.39
C ARG A 83 -2.88 -6.88 -0.66
N ILE A 84 -4.21 -6.75 -0.62
CA ILE A 84 -5.09 -7.86 -1.00
C ILE A 84 -4.92 -8.21 -2.47
N ILE A 85 -4.87 -7.20 -3.35
CA ILE A 85 -4.64 -7.40 -4.79
C ILE A 85 -3.29 -8.07 -5.04
N GLU A 86 -2.23 -7.62 -4.36
CA GLU A 86 -0.89 -8.22 -4.44
C GLU A 86 -0.91 -9.68 -3.97
N ALA A 87 -1.50 -9.97 -2.82
CA ALA A 87 -1.61 -11.34 -2.31
C ALA A 87 -2.43 -12.25 -3.25
N ALA A 88 -3.54 -11.75 -3.79
CA ALA A 88 -4.37 -12.48 -4.74
C ALA A 88 -3.66 -12.68 -6.09
N SER A 89 -2.89 -11.70 -6.57
CA SER A 89 -2.12 -11.81 -7.81
C SER A 89 -0.98 -12.81 -7.69
N ILE A 90 -0.31 -12.87 -6.53
CA ILE A 90 0.67 -13.90 -6.21
C ILE A 90 0.02 -15.28 -6.21
N ARG A 91 -1.14 -15.42 -5.53
CA ARG A 91 -1.84 -16.71 -5.48
C ARG A 91 -2.30 -17.15 -6.86
N ALA A 92 -2.85 -16.23 -7.65
CA ALA A 92 -3.22 -16.49 -9.03
C ALA A 92 -2.02 -16.89 -9.87
N ARG A 93 -0.85 -16.25 -9.70
CA ARG A 93 0.39 -16.62 -10.41
C ARG A 93 0.84 -18.03 -10.08
N ILE A 94 0.89 -18.39 -8.80
CA ILE A 94 1.28 -19.75 -8.36
C ILE A 94 0.34 -20.79 -8.99
N LEU A 95 -0.96 -20.52 -9.04
CA LEU A 95 -1.93 -21.43 -9.64
C LEU A 95 -1.87 -21.46 -11.17
N GLU A 96 -1.57 -20.34 -11.83
CA GLU A 96 -1.37 -20.25 -13.27
C GLU A 96 -0.20 -21.14 -13.71
N THR A 97 0.91 -21.09 -12.97
CA THR A 97 2.05 -22.00 -13.19
C THR A 97 1.67 -23.48 -13.03
N VAL A 98 0.76 -23.82 -12.11
CA VAL A 98 0.34 -25.21 -11.86
C VAL A 98 -0.71 -25.71 -12.87
N VAL A 99 -1.61 -24.84 -13.32
CA VAL A 99 -2.81 -25.21 -14.08
C VAL A 99 -2.65 -24.98 -15.59
N LEU A 100 -1.92 -23.94 -16.01
CA LEU A 100 -1.95 -23.44 -17.39
C LEU A 100 -0.73 -23.78 -18.24
N LEU A 101 0.20 -24.62 -17.76
CA LEU A 101 1.37 -25.13 -18.50
C LEU A 101 1.96 -24.06 -19.46
N ASP A 102 2.87 -23.26 -18.92
CA ASP A 102 3.89 -22.51 -19.66
C ASP A 102 3.49 -21.21 -20.38
N ILE A 103 2.31 -20.65 -20.11
CA ILE A 103 1.97 -19.30 -20.61
C ILE A 103 2.53 -18.25 -19.64
N GLU A 104 3.79 -17.85 -19.83
CA GLU A 104 4.51 -16.76 -19.12
C GLU A 104 3.96 -15.34 -19.42
N LEU A 105 2.66 -15.20 -19.74
CA LEU A 105 2.11 -13.91 -20.20
C LEU A 105 2.09 -12.82 -19.11
N ASN A 106 2.24 -13.21 -17.83
CA ASN A 106 2.04 -12.31 -16.69
C ASN A 106 3.35 -11.81 -16.02
N ASP A 107 4.50 -12.45 -16.29
CA ASP A 107 5.77 -12.06 -15.66
C ASP A 107 6.34 -10.77 -16.25
N ILE A 108 6.17 -10.54 -17.56
CA ILE A 108 6.67 -9.31 -18.23
C ILE A 108 5.92 -8.06 -17.76
N ILE A 109 4.63 -8.18 -17.42
CA ILE A 109 3.81 -7.03 -17.00
C ILE A 109 4.05 -6.73 -15.51
N SER A 110 4.21 -7.75 -14.67
CA SER A 110 4.45 -7.57 -13.24
C SER A 110 5.83 -7.01 -12.92
N ASP A 111 6.87 -7.39 -13.69
CA ASP A 111 8.23 -6.89 -13.45
C ASP A 111 8.44 -5.49 -14.04
N LYS A 112 7.75 -5.14 -15.14
CA LYS A 112 7.81 -3.78 -15.71
C LYS A 112 7.03 -2.75 -14.90
N PHE A 113 6.05 -3.17 -14.12
CA PHE A 113 5.37 -2.29 -13.21
C PHE A 113 6.20 -2.19 -11.92
N GLU A 114 7.27 -1.40 -11.96
CA GLU A 114 8.11 -1.01 -10.82
C GLU A 114 7.25 -0.49 -9.65
N GLU A 115 6.68 -1.41 -8.86
CA GLU A 115 5.76 -1.11 -7.76
C GLU A 115 6.39 -0.16 -6.73
N GLY A 116 7.73 -0.20 -6.62
CA GLY A 116 8.49 0.70 -5.76
C GLY A 116 8.35 2.19 -6.15
N LYS A 117 8.34 2.52 -7.45
CA LYS A 117 8.20 3.92 -7.88
C LYS A 117 6.77 4.40 -7.70
N LEU A 118 5.77 3.61 -8.10
CA LEU A 118 4.37 4.01 -7.99
C LEU A 118 3.91 4.19 -6.55
N GLN A 119 4.31 3.28 -5.63
CA GLN A 119 4.01 3.43 -4.20
C GLN A 119 4.62 4.73 -3.63
N GLY A 120 5.83 5.08 -4.07
CA GLY A 120 6.48 6.35 -3.70
C GLY A 120 5.69 7.58 -4.18
N TYR A 121 5.14 7.57 -5.40
CA TYR A 121 4.32 8.67 -5.91
C TYR A 121 3.02 8.83 -5.12
N ILE A 122 2.33 7.73 -4.81
CA ILE A 122 1.06 7.78 -4.06
C ILE A 122 1.30 8.34 -2.67
N LYS A 123 2.34 7.86 -1.98
CA LYS A 123 2.78 8.39 -0.68
C LYS A 123 3.00 9.91 -0.72
N LYS A 124 3.66 10.42 -1.78
CA LYS A 124 3.87 11.86 -1.98
C LYS A 124 2.56 12.63 -2.16
N ILE A 125 1.59 12.08 -2.90
CA ILE A 125 0.27 12.71 -3.11
C ILE A 125 -0.46 12.87 -1.76
N TYR A 126 -0.53 11.82 -0.94
CA TYR A 126 -1.20 11.89 0.37
C TYR A 126 -0.48 12.86 1.33
N ASN A 127 0.86 12.84 1.37
CA ASN A 127 1.62 13.83 2.14
C ASN A 127 1.35 15.27 1.66
N GLY A 128 1.20 15.47 0.35
CA GLY A 128 0.81 16.76 -0.24
C GLY A 128 -0.55 17.24 0.26
N PHE A 129 -1.55 16.36 0.30
CA PHE A 129 -2.87 16.71 0.85
C PHE A 129 -2.83 17.08 2.32
N ILE A 130 -2.02 16.41 3.15
CA ILE A 130 -1.84 16.78 4.56
C ILE A 130 -1.22 18.18 4.69
N VAL A 131 -0.20 18.49 3.89
CA VAL A 131 0.45 19.81 3.89
C VAL A 131 -0.54 20.89 3.48
N ILE A 132 -1.33 20.67 2.42
CA ILE A 132 -2.37 21.60 1.97
C ILE A 132 -3.43 21.80 3.06
N ALA A 133 -3.88 20.73 3.71
CA ALA A 133 -4.85 20.80 4.82
C ALA A 133 -4.31 21.64 5.99
N MET A 134 -3.03 21.45 6.36
CA MET A 134 -2.39 22.26 7.39
C MET A 134 -2.31 23.74 7.01
N ILE A 135 -1.92 24.05 5.77
CA ILE A 135 -1.83 25.45 5.29
C ILE A 135 -3.21 26.11 5.35
N ILE A 136 -4.24 25.47 4.80
CA ILE A 136 -5.62 26.00 4.82
C ILE A 136 -6.09 26.20 6.27
N GLY A 137 -5.92 25.18 7.13
CA GLY A 137 -6.32 25.28 8.53
C GLY A 137 -5.60 26.40 9.29
N ALA A 138 -4.29 26.60 9.04
CA ALA A 138 -3.53 27.68 9.65
C ALA A 138 -4.02 29.06 9.17
N VAL A 139 -4.27 29.23 7.87
CA VAL A 139 -4.82 30.47 7.30
C VAL A 139 -6.19 30.79 7.91
N VAL A 140 -7.06 29.79 8.06
CA VAL A 140 -8.39 29.96 8.66
C VAL A 140 -8.30 30.45 10.11
N ILE A 141 -7.37 29.90 10.90
CA ILE A 141 -7.17 30.29 12.30
C ILE A 141 -6.57 31.72 12.39
N ILE A 142 -5.61 32.06 11.52
CA ILE A 142 -4.95 33.38 11.52
C ILE A 142 -5.92 34.49 11.07
N ALA A 143 -6.73 34.24 10.04
CA ALA A 143 -7.66 35.22 9.50
C ALA A 143 -8.68 35.71 10.56
N ASP A 144 -9.08 34.84 11.48
CA ASP A 144 -10.01 35.18 12.56
C ASP A 144 -9.42 36.18 13.56
N HIS A 145 -8.13 36.05 13.84
CA HIS A 145 -7.41 36.93 14.77
C HIS A 145 -7.03 38.28 14.15
N GLY A 146 -6.99 38.39 12.82
CA GLY A 146 -6.61 39.60 12.10
C GLY A 146 -7.74 40.64 11.96
N THR A 147 -8.98 40.28 12.30
CA THR A 147 -10.12 41.21 12.21
C THR A 147 -10.35 41.80 13.59
N PRO A 148 -9.82 43.00 13.91
CA PRO A 148 -10.18 43.66 15.16
C PRO A 148 -11.69 43.78 15.17
N SER A 149 -12.33 43.18 16.18
CA SER A 149 -13.75 43.39 16.47
C SER A 149 -13.88 44.88 16.76
N SER A 150 -14.13 45.67 15.71
CA SER A 150 -14.62 47.02 15.85
C SER A 150 -16.04 46.84 16.34
N THR A 151 -16.16 46.65 17.66
CA THR A 151 -17.41 46.86 18.36
C THR A 151 -17.76 48.30 18.05
N LEU A 152 -18.58 48.50 17.03
CA LEU A 152 -19.12 49.80 16.70
C LEU A 152 -20.07 50.11 17.85
N VAL A 153 -19.50 50.65 18.92
CA VAL A 153 -20.23 51.14 20.08
C VAL A 153 -21.02 52.32 19.54
N ASN A 154 -22.22 52.04 19.04
CA ASN A 154 -23.18 53.04 18.68
C ASN A 154 -23.68 53.63 20.00
N SER A 155 -22.89 54.52 20.58
CA SER A 155 -23.24 55.37 21.70
C SER A 155 -24.22 56.44 21.20
N SER A 156 -25.36 56.03 20.67
CA SER A 156 -26.54 56.89 20.61
C SER A 156 -27.22 56.81 21.97
N THR A 157 -26.69 57.57 22.93
CA THR A 157 -27.43 57.99 24.11
C THR A 157 -28.56 58.90 23.63
N GLN A 158 -29.65 58.29 23.13
CA GLN A 158 -30.86 59.01 22.80
C GLN A 158 -31.62 59.25 24.12
N SER A 159 -31.17 60.28 24.84
CA SER A 159 -31.90 60.89 25.95
C SER A 159 -33.24 61.39 25.43
N THR A 160 -34.28 60.58 25.56
CA THR A 160 -35.68 61.03 25.52
C THR A 160 -36.16 61.20 26.96
N THR A 161 -35.87 62.37 27.53
CA THR A 161 -36.57 62.85 28.73
C THR A 161 -37.33 64.11 28.36
N GLN A 162 -38.51 63.92 27.76
CA GLN A 162 -39.53 64.96 27.73
C GLN A 162 -40.33 64.84 29.03
N VAL A 163 -39.91 65.55 30.07
CA VAL A 163 -40.77 65.85 31.23
C VAL A 163 -40.73 67.35 31.47
N ASN A 164 -41.86 67.97 31.17
CA ASN A 164 -42.15 69.36 31.35
C ASN A 164 -42.70 69.55 32.77
N SER A 165 -41.93 70.14 33.68
CA SER A 165 -42.48 70.71 34.92
C SER A 165 -41.45 71.61 35.61
N SER A 166 -41.84 72.86 35.75
CA SER A 166 -41.21 73.96 36.46
C SER A 166 -41.02 73.68 37.96
N ALA A 167 -39.77 73.65 38.44
CA ALA A 167 -39.41 74.15 39.78
C ALA A 167 -37.90 74.31 39.94
N LEU A 168 -37.56 75.50 40.41
CA LEU A 168 -36.31 76.11 40.82
C LEU A 168 -35.36 75.25 41.69
N SER A 169 -34.05 75.45 41.47
CA SER A 169 -32.95 75.39 42.47
C SER A 169 -32.51 74.01 43.02
N THR A 170 -31.33 73.53 42.61
CA THR A 170 -30.11 73.40 43.46
C THR A 170 -28.97 72.65 42.75
N THR A 171 -27.78 73.25 42.85
CA THR A 171 -26.41 72.67 42.88
C THR A 171 -25.97 71.67 41.80
N PHE A 172 -25.27 72.22 40.80
CA PHE A 172 -24.32 71.52 39.94
C PHE A 172 -23.16 70.93 40.75
N GLY A 173 -22.91 69.62 40.58
CA GLY A 173 -21.75 68.95 41.15
C GLY A 173 -21.81 67.43 41.05
N SER A 174 -21.79 66.88 39.83
CA SER A 174 -21.52 65.45 39.62
C SER A 174 -20.66 65.26 38.38
N SER A 175 -19.34 65.25 38.60
CA SER A 175 -18.35 64.79 37.63
C SER A 175 -18.27 63.27 37.73
N SER A 176 -19.12 62.56 36.98
CA SER A 176 -18.93 61.12 36.77
C SER A 176 -17.78 60.93 35.77
N THR A 177 -16.57 60.84 36.28
CA THR A 177 -15.39 60.40 35.51
C THR A 177 -15.65 58.94 35.12
N LEU A 178 -16.18 58.74 33.91
CA LEU A 178 -16.38 57.42 33.34
C LEU A 178 -14.99 56.86 32.97
N THR A 179 -14.34 56.23 33.93
CA THR A 179 -13.11 55.49 33.67
C THR A 179 -13.52 54.19 32.98
N THR A 180 -13.60 54.21 31.64
CA THR A 180 -13.60 52.99 30.84
C THR A 180 -12.23 52.34 30.97
N THR A 181 -12.05 51.52 32.01
CA THR A 181 -10.98 50.53 32.05
C THR A 181 -11.29 49.49 30.98
N SER A 182 -10.74 49.69 29.79
CA SER A 182 -10.60 48.60 28.81
C SER A 182 -9.68 47.56 29.45
N VAL A 183 -10.26 46.56 30.09
CA VAL A 183 -9.53 45.37 30.52
C VAL A 183 -9.08 44.67 29.24
N ILE A 184 -7.82 44.90 28.88
CA ILE A 184 -7.14 44.20 27.78
C ILE A 184 -7.07 42.73 28.20
N GLN A 185 -7.97 41.90 27.66
CA GLN A 185 -7.93 40.46 27.83
C GLN A 185 -6.79 39.88 26.97
N ASP A 186 -5.59 39.81 27.54
CA ASP A 186 -4.40 39.19 26.95
C ASP A 186 -4.49 37.65 26.79
N ALA A 187 -5.65 37.06 27.12
CA ALA A 187 -5.88 35.61 27.01
C ALA A 187 -5.99 35.09 25.55
N SER A 188 -6.11 35.96 24.55
CA SER A 188 -6.36 35.56 23.15
C SER A 188 -5.11 35.06 22.42
N SER A 189 -3.92 35.58 22.74
CA SER A 189 -2.67 35.26 22.02
C SER A 189 -2.16 33.85 22.31
N ILE A 190 -2.29 33.39 23.56
CA ILE A 190 -1.88 32.03 23.96
C ILE A 190 -2.75 30.97 23.25
N SER A 191 -4.02 31.29 23.01
CA SER A 191 -4.97 30.38 22.37
C SER A 191 -4.62 30.13 20.88
N LEU A 192 -4.28 31.17 20.11
CA LEU A 192 -3.89 31.03 18.70
C LEU A 192 -2.65 30.16 18.52
N VAL A 193 -1.58 30.46 19.27
CA VAL A 193 -0.32 29.70 19.19
C VAL A 193 -0.56 28.23 19.54
N THR A 194 -1.38 27.97 20.55
CA THR A 194 -1.75 26.60 20.94
C THR A 194 -2.47 25.87 19.81
N TYR A 195 -3.42 26.50 19.13
CA TYR A 195 -4.15 25.86 18.02
C TYR A 195 -3.27 25.58 16.80
N ILE A 196 -2.39 26.51 16.43
CA ILE A 196 -1.44 26.31 15.33
C ILE A 196 -0.48 25.17 15.67
N LEU A 197 0.03 25.11 16.90
CA LEU A 197 0.92 24.03 17.34
C LEU A 197 0.21 22.67 17.30
N LEU A 198 -1.04 22.59 17.77
CA LEU A 198 -1.84 21.37 17.69
C LEU A 198 -2.05 20.92 16.24
N LEU A 199 -2.32 21.86 15.33
CA LEU A 199 -2.49 21.56 13.91
C LEU A 199 -1.20 21.03 13.28
N LEU A 200 -0.05 21.64 13.59
CA LEU A 200 1.27 21.18 13.12
C LEU A 200 1.61 19.79 13.67
N LEU A 201 1.35 19.54 14.96
CA LEU A 201 1.57 18.23 15.58
C LEU A 201 0.67 17.16 14.93
N ALA A 202 -0.59 17.47 14.65
CA ALA A 202 -1.51 16.57 13.98
C ALA A 202 -1.04 16.22 12.55
N GLY A 203 -0.63 17.21 11.76
CA GLY A 203 -0.13 16.96 10.42
C GLY A 203 1.21 16.23 10.40
N ALA A 204 2.15 16.57 11.29
CA ALA A 204 3.40 15.84 11.46
C ALA A 204 3.15 14.36 11.87
N SER A 205 2.20 14.14 12.79
CA SER A 205 1.77 12.80 13.18
C SER A 205 1.18 12.03 11.99
N GLY A 206 0.31 12.65 11.19
CA GLY A 206 -0.26 12.05 9.99
C GLY A 206 0.81 11.63 8.97
N VAL A 207 1.77 12.51 8.68
CA VAL A 207 2.91 12.21 7.79
C VAL A 207 3.77 11.08 8.36
N TYR A 208 4.04 11.10 9.66
CA TYR A 208 4.79 10.04 10.34
C TYR A 208 4.08 8.69 10.23
N ILE A 209 2.76 8.64 10.48
CA ILE A 209 1.94 7.43 10.37
C ILE A 209 1.98 6.88 8.94
N ILE A 210 1.79 7.73 7.92
CA ILE A 210 1.89 7.32 6.52
C ILE A 210 3.27 6.74 6.22
N ASN A 211 4.34 7.41 6.64
CA ASN A 211 5.71 6.94 6.40
C ASN A 211 6.00 5.61 7.11
N TYR A 212 5.64 5.52 8.39
CA TYR A 212 5.86 4.33 9.21
C TYR A 212 5.09 3.12 8.68
N LEU A 213 3.80 3.30 8.37
CA LEU A 213 2.95 2.22 7.87
C LEU A 213 3.28 1.86 6.44
N SER A 214 3.69 2.80 5.58
CA SER A 214 4.23 2.48 4.25
C SER A 214 5.38 1.47 4.34
N ASP A 215 6.29 1.67 5.28
CA ASP A 215 7.52 0.88 5.38
C ASP A 215 7.29 -0.44 6.15
N LYS A 216 6.35 -0.47 7.10
CA LYS A 216 5.98 -1.67 7.88
C LYS A 216 4.96 -2.56 7.19
N LEU A 217 4.00 -1.97 6.48
CA LEU A 217 3.03 -2.69 5.67
C LEU A 217 3.58 -3.03 4.30
N ALA A 218 4.77 -2.55 3.93
CA ALA A 218 5.55 -3.18 2.88
C ALA A 218 5.63 -4.67 3.20
N LEU A 219 4.85 -5.48 2.48
CA LEU A 219 5.16 -6.89 2.34
C LEU A 219 6.58 -6.89 1.82
N LYS A 220 7.52 -7.05 2.74
CA LYS A 220 8.82 -7.57 2.42
C LYS A 220 8.51 -8.99 1.98
N TYR A 221 8.13 -9.10 0.71
CA TYR A 221 8.66 -10.21 -0.06
C TYR A 221 10.13 -10.32 0.33
N PRO A 222 10.69 -11.51 0.42
CA PRO A 222 12.13 -11.67 0.33
C PRO A 222 12.63 -11.19 -1.05
N ARG A 223 12.35 -9.92 -1.41
CA ARG A 223 12.97 -9.04 -2.39
C ARG A 223 14.38 -8.86 -1.85
N GLY A 224 15.28 -9.61 -2.45
CA GLY A 224 16.58 -9.91 -1.87
C GLY A 224 17.06 -11.30 -2.25
N ARG A 225 16.19 -12.16 -2.81
CA ARG A 225 16.72 -13.26 -3.62
C ARG A 225 17.41 -12.65 -4.83
N LYS A 226 18.73 -12.86 -4.85
CA LYS A 226 19.66 -12.50 -5.92
C LYS A 226 19.39 -13.28 -7.22
N GLU A 227 18.54 -14.29 -7.12
CA GLU A 227 18.27 -15.28 -8.15
C GLU A 227 16.78 -15.63 -8.18
N ASP A 228 16.26 -15.80 -9.38
CA ASP A 228 14.97 -16.44 -9.64
C ASP A 228 15.18 -17.78 -10.35
N TRP A 229 14.27 -18.71 -10.14
CA TRP A 229 14.38 -20.09 -10.62
C TRP A 229 13.12 -20.46 -11.38
N ILE A 230 13.27 -20.87 -12.64
CA ILE A 230 12.21 -21.32 -13.54
C ILE A 230 12.43 -22.81 -13.86
N ILE A 231 11.34 -23.55 -14.04
CA ILE A 231 11.37 -24.97 -14.40
C ILE A 231 10.33 -25.18 -15.49
N ASP A 232 10.76 -25.63 -16.67
CA ASP A 232 9.90 -25.73 -17.86
C ASP A 232 8.78 -26.77 -17.68
N ASN A 233 9.05 -27.90 -16.99
CA ASN A 233 8.09 -29.00 -16.86
C ASN A 233 7.84 -29.38 -15.40
N PHE A 234 6.63 -29.11 -14.90
CA PHE A 234 6.17 -29.56 -13.56
C PHE A 234 5.66 -31.00 -13.55
N SER A 235 5.39 -31.58 -14.72
CA SER A 235 5.00 -32.98 -14.87
C SER A 235 5.71 -33.58 -16.08
N CYS A 236 6.50 -34.63 -15.88
CA CYS A 236 7.23 -35.32 -16.95
C CYS A 236 7.19 -36.84 -16.76
N LYS A 237 7.55 -37.60 -17.80
CA LYS A 237 7.74 -39.05 -17.69
C LYS A 237 9.17 -39.35 -17.24
N GLN A 238 9.35 -40.50 -16.60
CA GLN A 238 10.67 -40.99 -16.25
C GLN A 238 11.57 -41.09 -17.50
N GLY A 239 12.72 -40.44 -17.42
CA GLY A 239 13.69 -40.32 -18.51
C GLY A 239 13.53 -39.07 -19.37
N ASP A 240 12.51 -38.25 -19.14
CA ASP A 240 12.45 -36.91 -19.70
C ASP A 240 13.50 -36.01 -19.02
N LYS A 241 13.98 -35.01 -19.75
CA LYS A 241 14.87 -33.99 -19.20
C LYS A 241 14.06 -32.80 -18.72
N VAL A 242 14.24 -32.41 -17.47
CA VAL A 242 13.63 -31.22 -16.87
C VAL A 242 14.63 -30.09 -16.92
N ARG A 243 14.31 -29.00 -17.63
CA ARG A 243 15.15 -27.80 -17.63
C ARG A 243 14.89 -27.01 -16.35
N ILE A 244 15.96 -26.59 -15.70
CA ILE A 244 15.95 -25.71 -14.54
C ILE A 244 16.78 -24.49 -14.92
N THR A 245 16.14 -23.33 -15.00
CA THR A 245 16.78 -22.06 -15.38
C THR A 245 16.92 -21.17 -14.16
N VAL A 246 18.13 -20.69 -13.92
CA VAL A 246 18.40 -19.64 -12.93
C VAL A 246 18.57 -18.32 -13.65
N THR A 247 17.85 -17.30 -13.20
CA THR A 247 17.99 -15.93 -13.64
C THR A 247 18.62 -15.11 -12.53
N ASN A 248 19.75 -14.46 -12.82
CA ASN A 248 20.41 -13.57 -11.86
C ASN A 248 19.67 -12.22 -11.82
N LEU A 249 18.98 -11.95 -10.72
CA LEU A 249 18.30 -10.67 -10.49
C LEU A 249 19.17 -9.67 -9.69
N ASP A 250 20.37 -10.07 -9.28
CA ASP A 250 21.30 -9.19 -8.58
C ASP A 250 22.10 -8.32 -9.56
N LYS A 251 22.66 -7.22 -9.03
CA LYS A 251 23.59 -6.35 -9.76
C LYS A 251 24.97 -6.98 -9.91
N THR A 252 25.30 -7.92 -9.03
CA THR A 252 26.57 -8.66 -9.08
C THR A 252 26.40 -9.98 -9.83
N GLU A 253 27.45 -10.43 -10.50
CA GLU A 253 27.48 -11.76 -11.11
C GLU A 253 27.33 -12.87 -10.06
N ILE A 254 26.60 -13.93 -10.41
CA ILE A 254 26.52 -15.17 -9.61
C ILE A 254 27.52 -16.16 -10.19
N LYS A 255 28.42 -16.68 -9.36
CA LYS A 255 29.44 -17.65 -9.75
C LYS A 255 29.11 -19.01 -9.17
N PHE A 256 29.12 -20.02 -10.02
CA PHE A 256 29.13 -21.43 -9.64
C PHE A 256 30.47 -22.03 -10.04
N ASN A 257 31.23 -22.51 -9.06
CA ASN A 257 32.48 -23.23 -9.31
C ASN A 257 32.18 -24.67 -9.72
N VAL A 258 33.14 -25.32 -10.40
CA VAL A 258 33.04 -26.76 -10.72
C VAL A 258 32.75 -27.56 -9.45
N ASN A 259 31.80 -28.51 -9.55
CA ASN A 259 31.29 -29.36 -8.48
C ASN A 259 30.49 -28.66 -7.38
N GLU A 260 30.25 -27.35 -7.49
CA GLU A 260 29.41 -26.63 -6.56
C GLU A 260 27.93 -27.00 -6.75
N VAL A 261 27.21 -27.22 -5.65
CA VAL A 261 25.78 -27.59 -5.70
C VAL A 261 24.99 -26.39 -6.20
N VAL A 262 24.30 -26.58 -7.31
CA VAL A 262 23.40 -25.58 -7.91
C VAL A 262 22.05 -25.67 -7.21
N CYS A 263 21.46 -26.87 -7.20
CA CYS A 263 20.22 -27.14 -6.51
C CYS A 263 20.18 -28.57 -5.95
N GLU A 264 19.37 -28.72 -4.91
CA GLU A 264 19.06 -29.98 -4.26
C GLU A 264 17.66 -30.42 -4.66
N ILE A 265 17.53 -31.68 -5.06
CA ILE A 265 16.27 -32.30 -5.42
C ILE A 265 15.91 -33.22 -4.27
N MET A 266 14.80 -32.92 -3.61
CA MET A 266 14.35 -33.64 -2.42
C MET A 266 13.06 -34.41 -2.71
N ASP A 267 12.98 -35.65 -2.28
CA ASP A 267 11.76 -36.45 -2.32
C ASP A 267 11.03 -36.40 -0.96
N LYS A 268 10.12 -37.35 -0.71
CA LYS A 268 9.45 -37.49 0.60
C LYS A 268 10.39 -38.03 1.70
N LYS A 269 11.48 -38.70 1.34
CA LYS A 269 12.43 -39.34 2.25
C LYS A 269 13.60 -38.42 2.60
N GLY A 270 13.83 -37.35 1.83
CA GLY A 270 14.85 -36.35 2.09
C GLY A 270 15.55 -35.93 0.81
N LEU A 271 16.87 -35.71 0.88
CA LEU A 271 17.70 -35.40 -0.27
C LEU A 271 17.78 -36.61 -1.21
N PHE A 272 17.30 -36.44 -2.44
CA PHE A 272 17.32 -37.48 -3.48
C PHE A 272 18.51 -37.30 -4.43
N HIS A 273 18.73 -36.08 -4.93
CA HIS A 273 19.79 -35.78 -5.90
C HIS A 273 20.33 -34.37 -5.70
N GLN A 274 21.59 -34.14 -6.07
CA GLN A 274 22.21 -32.82 -6.10
C GLN A 274 22.69 -32.54 -7.51
N MET A 275 22.20 -31.46 -8.11
CA MET A 275 22.76 -30.95 -9.35
C MET A 275 23.95 -30.09 -9.04
N LYS A 276 25.08 -30.38 -9.68
CA LYS A 276 26.34 -29.66 -9.50
C LYS A 276 26.75 -29.00 -10.81
N ALA A 277 27.44 -27.88 -10.73
CA ALA A 277 27.99 -27.22 -11.90
C ALA A 277 29.15 -28.06 -12.48
N GLU A 278 29.06 -28.43 -13.75
CA GLU A 278 30.10 -29.21 -14.45
C GLU A 278 31.31 -28.37 -14.85
N VAL A 279 31.08 -27.07 -15.09
CA VAL A 279 32.07 -26.08 -15.46
C VAL A 279 31.93 -24.85 -14.55
N ASN A 280 32.96 -24.01 -14.50
CA ASN A 280 32.82 -22.71 -13.84
C ASN A 280 31.81 -21.87 -14.64
N ILE A 281 30.70 -21.50 -14.01
CA ILE A 281 29.62 -20.71 -14.61
C ILE A 281 29.59 -19.35 -13.93
N ALA A 282 29.55 -18.28 -14.72
CA ALA A 282 29.29 -16.93 -14.24
C ALA A 282 28.02 -16.43 -14.92
N ILE A 283 26.97 -16.19 -14.14
CA ILE A 283 25.71 -15.61 -14.61
C ILE A 283 25.79 -14.10 -14.40
N PRO A 284 25.93 -13.28 -15.46
CA PRO A 284 26.01 -11.83 -15.32
C PRO A 284 24.69 -11.27 -14.76
N SER A 285 24.69 -10.01 -14.34
CA SER A 285 23.48 -9.32 -13.88
C SER A 285 22.39 -9.36 -14.97
N ASN A 286 21.17 -9.79 -14.61
CA ASN A 286 20.05 -10.07 -15.52
C ASN A 286 20.30 -11.17 -16.55
N GLY A 287 21.39 -11.94 -16.41
CA GLY A 287 21.66 -13.12 -17.22
C GLY A 287 20.90 -14.34 -16.72
N ASN A 288 20.86 -15.39 -17.53
CA ASN A 288 20.30 -16.68 -17.15
C ASN A 288 21.24 -17.84 -17.50
N TYR A 289 21.06 -18.96 -16.82
CA TYR A 289 21.73 -20.22 -17.14
C TYR A 289 20.78 -21.38 -16.86
N SER A 290 20.82 -22.40 -17.71
CA SER A 290 19.92 -23.55 -17.62
C SER A 290 20.70 -24.84 -17.43
N TRP A 291 20.24 -25.66 -16.50
CA TRP A 291 20.69 -27.05 -16.34
C TRP A 291 19.57 -27.99 -16.79
N LEU A 292 19.96 -29.14 -17.35
CA LEU A 292 19.04 -30.21 -17.71
C LEU A 292 19.17 -31.32 -16.68
N TRP A 293 18.11 -31.56 -15.92
CA TRP A 293 18.02 -32.67 -14.99
C TRP A 293 17.46 -33.90 -15.69
N ASP A 294 18.21 -35.00 -15.67
CA ASP A 294 17.77 -36.31 -16.16
C ASP A 294 16.93 -37.03 -15.10
N THR A 295 15.66 -37.31 -15.42
CA THR A 295 14.71 -37.95 -14.50
C THR A 295 14.69 -39.48 -14.58
N THR A 296 15.61 -40.11 -15.34
CA THR A 296 15.67 -41.58 -15.50
C THR A 296 15.69 -42.35 -14.18
N SER A 297 16.32 -41.80 -13.14
CA SER A 297 16.50 -42.47 -11.84
C SER A 297 15.39 -42.20 -10.83
N PHE A 298 14.37 -41.41 -11.18
CA PHE A 298 13.38 -40.93 -10.21
C PHE A 298 11.93 -41.19 -10.63
N GLU A 299 11.10 -41.52 -9.66
CA GLU A 299 9.65 -41.59 -9.79
C GLU A 299 8.98 -40.94 -8.57
N GLY A 300 7.94 -40.14 -8.81
CA GLY A 300 7.15 -39.49 -7.78
C GLY A 300 7.23 -37.96 -7.81
N ILE A 301 6.94 -37.33 -6.67
CA ILE A 301 6.96 -35.87 -6.53
C ILE A 301 8.25 -35.47 -5.82
N CYS A 302 9.09 -34.68 -6.48
CA CYS A 302 10.26 -34.06 -5.87
C CYS A 302 10.06 -32.55 -5.69
N LYS A 303 10.86 -31.97 -4.80
CA LYS A 303 10.98 -30.53 -4.56
C LYS A 303 12.37 -30.10 -4.96
N ILE A 304 12.48 -29.07 -5.79
CA ILE A 304 13.78 -28.49 -6.15
C ILE A 304 14.05 -27.32 -5.19
N CYS A 305 15.22 -27.36 -4.55
CA CYS A 305 15.64 -26.41 -3.55
C CYS A 305 16.97 -25.76 -3.98
N PRO A 306 17.01 -24.42 -4.11
CA PRO A 306 18.24 -23.73 -4.46
C PRO A 306 19.26 -23.76 -3.31
N ARG A 307 20.55 -23.74 -3.67
CA ARG A 307 21.70 -23.88 -2.76
C ARG A 307 21.64 -23.03 -1.48
N GLU A 308 21.20 -21.77 -1.56
CA GLU A 308 21.31 -20.81 -0.46
C GLU A 308 20.00 -20.57 0.32
N GLY A 309 18.93 -21.32 0.02
CA GLY A 309 17.61 -21.05 0.58
C GLY A 309 17.24 -21.90 1.79
N LYS A 310 17.40 -21.40 3.03
CA LYS A 310 16.70 -21.95 4.22
C LYS A 310 15.16 -21.95 4.04
N ASN A 311 14.65 -21.05 3.19
CA ASN A 311 13.27 -21.00 2.77
C ASN A 311 13.18 -21.43 1.30
N PRO A 312 12.89 -22.71 1.00
CA PRO A 312 12.87 -23.20 -0.37
C PRO A 312 11.82 -22.44 -1.18
N LEU A 313 12.21 -21.96 -2.37
CA LEU A 313 11.23 -21.73 -3.44
C LEU A 313 10.73 -23.12 -3.80
N ARG A 314 9.61 -23.53 -3.18
CA ARG A 314 9.09 -24.89 -3.31
C ARG A 314 8.44 -25.06 -4.67
N ARG A 315 9.24 -25.17 -5.74
CA ARG A 315 8.76 -25.71 -7.00
C ARG A 315 8.85 -27.23 -6.93
N SER A 316 7.74 -27.90 -7.22
CA SER A 316 7.64 -29.36 -7.17
C SER A 316 7.49 -29.91 -8.58
N VAL A 317 8.21 -30.97 -8.91
CA VAL A 317 8.11 -31.66 -10.19
C VAL A 317 7.55 -33.05 -9.94
N CYS A 318 6.55 -33.44 -10.71
CA CYS A 318 5.93 -34.76 -10.68
C CYS A 318 6.48 -35.60 -11.83
N VAL A 319 7.28 -36.61 -11.51
CA VAL A 319 7.81 -37.58 -12.48
C VAL A 319 6.93 -38.83 -12.44
N ARG A 320 6.29 -39.15 -13.56
CA ARG A 320 5.42 -40.33 -13.70
C ARG A 320 6.20 -41.49 -14.28
N GLU A 321 5.90 -42.70 -13.84
CA GLU A 321 6.44 -43.92 -14.43
C GLU A 321 6.22 -43.91 -15.94
N LYS A 322 7.25 -44.31 -16.69
CA LYS A 322 7.15 -44.46 -18.13
C LYS A 322 6.20 -45.63 -18.40
N THR A 323 4.92 -45.33 -18.58
CA THR A 323 3.95 -46.35 -19.00
C THR A 323 4.42 -46.89 -20.33
N GLU A 324 4.83 -48.17 -20.37
CA GLU A 324 5.13 -48.82 -21.64
C GLU A 324 3.92 -48.62 -22.55
N PRO A 325 4.12 -48.18 -23.82
CA PRO A 325 3.02 -48.04 -24.73
C PRO A 325 2.30 -49.38 -24.76
N GLN A 326 1.03 -49.40 -24.33
CA GLN A 326 0.21 -50.60 -24.39
C GLN A 326 0.35 -51.14 -25.81
N LYS A 327 1.03 -52.27 -25.93
CA LYS A 327 1.20 -52.97 -27.19
C LYS A 327 -0.22 -53.32 -27.59
N ASN A 328 -0.81 -52.54 -28.51
CA ASN A 328 -2.13 -52.83 -29.04
C ASN A 328 -2.02 -54.24 -29.62
N ILE A 329 -2.53 -55.23 -28.87
CA ILE A 329 -2.70 -56.58 -29.36
C ILE A 329 -3.81 -56.41 -30.38
N THR A 330 -3.42 -56.24 -31.64
CA THR A 330 -4.32 -56.35 -32.77
C THR A 330 -4.78 -57.81 -32.78
N ASP A 331 -5.91 -58.07 -32.14
CA ASP A 331 -6.64 -59.33 -32.29
C ASP A 331 -6.98 -59.47 -33.78
N LYS A 332 -6.22 -60.34 -34.46
CA LYS A 332 -6.59 -60.86 -35.76
C LYS A 332 -7.76 -61.80 -35.53
N HIS A 333 -8.96 -61.34 -35.86
CA HIS A 333 -10.11 -62.21 -36.09
C HIS A 333 -10.10 -62.76 -37.51
#